data_AF-Q1UZM8-F1
#
_entry.id   AF-Q1UZM8-F1
#
_cell.length_a   1.000
_cell.length_b   1.000
_cell.length_c   1.000
_cell.angle_alpha   90.00
_cell.angle_beta   90.00
_cell.angle_gamma   90.00
#
_symmetry.space_group_name_H-M   'P 1'
#
loop_
_entity.id
_entity.type
_entity.pdbx_description
1 polymer ?
#
loop_
_entity_poly.entity_id
_entity_poly.type
_entity_poly.pdbx_seq_one_letter_code
_entity_poly.pdbx_strand_id
1 'polypeptide(L)'
;MIYTFNSKRSPILESKQLQNYFKESLNKCEKEIIVCSAFIKIKGIEWFTKQIENKDIKCRVISRWDRGDLLNKVSDLEVYQHCKDRGWKFEIIKNLHAKFYLMDNTDLISGSLNLTSKGMGLLPISNREFGFYFKALPEDLKNINILLEDAIEIDDNIYEEYKKYLEDNKNFIIQKFPELPDTLKNIKSKKLKKIWINDFLFTDPEFFINNFHKEEDDINHDKDLLEINNDEDLKEQLKLKFQNLDFYNWFVNKIKSKEGKFFYFGELSALIHNSLFDDPKPFRKDIKILQSNFLKYIDVLKLKEFKLEQPNHSQKITYLD
;
A
#
# COMPACT_ATOMS: atom_id res chain seq x y z
N MET A 1 31.58 20.90 7.84
CA MET A 1 31.45 20.32 9.19
C MET A 1 30.49 19.14 9.05
N ILE A 2 30.98 17.90 9.17
CA ILE A 2 30.09 16.72 9.14
C ILE A 2 29.36 16.75 10.48
N TYR A 3 28.08 17.11 10.47
CA TYR A 3 27.23 16.86 11.62
C TYR A 3 27.18 15.34 11.79
N THR A 4 27.90 14.83 12.78
CA THR A 4 27.69 13.47 13.24
C THR A 4 26.23 13.40 13.68
N PHE A 5 25.46 12.45 13.12
CA PHE A 5 24.15 12.08 13.64
C PHE A 5 24.30 11.82 15.15
N ASN A 6 23.93 12.81 15.97
CA ASN A 6 24.14 12.78 17.40
C ASN A 6 23.25 11.68 18.02
N SER A 7 23.73 11.03 19.07
CA SER A 7 23.26 9.78 19.68
C SER A 7 21.85 9.82 20.33
N LYS A 8 21.01 10.81 19.97
CA LYS A 8 19.54 10.87 20.19
C LYS A 8 18.80 10.78 18.85
N ARG A 9 19.22 9.85 18.00
CA ARG A 9 18.90 9.80 16.57
C ARG A 9 17.38 9.76 16.34
N SER A 10 16.85 10.64 15.49
CA SER A 10 15.53 10.40 14.86
C SER A 10 15.60 9.03 14.19
N PRO A 11 14.81 8.04 14.63
CA PRO A 11 14.90 6.69 14.09
C PRO A 11 14.65 6.73 12.58
N ILE A 12 15.32 5.85 11.85
CA ILE A 12 14.82 5.47 10.53
C ILE A 12 13.54 4.71 10.80
N LEU A 13 12.43 5.24 10.30
CA LEU A 13 11.10 4.70 10.53
C LEU A 13 10.67 3.89 9.31
N GLU A 14 10.10 2.70 9.55
CA GLU A 14 9.44 1.92 8.50
C GLU A 14 7.98 2.39 8.29
N SER A 15 7.34 1.92 7.22
CA SER A 15 6.01 2.37 6.76
C SER A 15 4.98 2.53 7.88
N LYS A 16 4.85 1.55 8.79
CA LYS A 16 3.81 1.62 9.83
C LYS A 16 4.12 2.67 10.89
N GLN A 17 5.37 2.78 11.29
CA GLN A 17 5.80 3.82 12.22
C GLN A 17 5.63 5.21 11.62
N LEU A 18 6.03 5.42 10.36
CA LEU A 18 5.82 6.68 9.64
C LEU A 18 4.34 7.09 9.62
N GLN A 19 3.45 6.15 9.28
CA GLN A 19 2.00 6.40 9.27
C GLN A 19 1.50 6.87 10.65
N ASN A 20 1.98 6.26 11.74
CA ASN A 20 1.59 6.65 13.10
C ASN A 20 2.09 8.06 13.44
N TYR A 21 3.36 8.38 13.19
CA TYR A 21 3.89 9.74 13.40
C TYR A 21 3.16 10.77 12.55
N PHE A 22 2.79 10.43 11.31
CA PHE A 22 1.98 11.28 10.45
C PHE A 22 0.64 11.61 11.10
N LYS A 23 -0.11 10.59 11.54
CA LYS A 23 -1.40 10.80 12.24
C LYS A 23 -1.22 11.67 13.49
N GLU A 24 -0.19 11.39 14.30
CA GLU A 24 0.08 12.17 15.51
C GLU A 24 0.37 13.64 15.22
N SER A 25 1.18 13.94 14.20
CA SER A 25 1.50 15.32 13.82
C SER A 25 0.30 16.05 13.23
N LEU A 26 -0.52 15.40 12.40
CA LEU A 26 -1.79 15.98 11.92
C LEU A 26 -2.76 16.28 13.07
N ASN A 27 -2.87 15.37 14.04
CA ASN A 27 -3.72 15.54 15.21
C ASN A 27 -3.25 16.68 16.13
N LYS A 28 -1.97 17.04 16.11
CA LYS A 28 -1.41 18.18 16.89
C LYS A 28 -1.38 19.50 16.10
N CYS A 29 -1.44 19.45 14.77
CA CYS A 29 -1.36 20.63 13.92
C CYS A 29 -2.54 21.58 14.12
N GLU A 30 -2.28 22.88 14.12
CA GLU A 30 -3.26 23.94 14.39
C GLU A 30 -3.32 25.05 13.33
N LYS A 31 -2.25 25.29 12.56
CA LYS A 31 -2.13 26.49 11.72
C LYS A 31 -2.01 26.17 10.24
N GLU A 32 -1.00 25.40 9.87
CA GLU A 32 -0.71 25.15 8.47
C GLU A 32 -0.03 23.81 8.21
N ILE A 33 -0.30 23.26 7.02
CA ILE A 33 0.31 22.03 6.54
C ILE A 33 0.82 22.25 5.11
N ILE A 34 2.05 21.81 4.87
CA ILE A 34 2.62 21.66 3.54
C ILE A 34 2.74 20.17 3.25
N VAL A 35 2.00 19.71 2.24
CA VAL A 35 2.06 18.37 1.69
C VAL A 35 2.86 18.45 0.41
N CYS A 36 4.08 17.92 0.39
CA CYS A 36 4.90 17.87 -0.81
C CYS A 36 5.12 16.41 -1.20
N SER A 37 4.59 16.00 -2.35
CA SER A 37 4.69 14.61 -2.78
C SER A 37 4.59 14.50 -4.30
N ALA A 38 5.61 13.91 -4.93
CA ALA A 38 5.62 13.74 -6.39
C ALA A 38 4.34 13.06 -6.89
N PHE A 39 3.84 12.03 -6.19
CA PHE A 39 2.61 11.32 -6.54
C PHE A 39 1.56 11.46 -5.46
N ILE A 40 0.36 11.88 -5.87
CA ILE A 40 -0.80 12.02 -4.97
C ILE A 40 -2.01 11.36 -5.61
N LYS A 41 -2.65 10.47 -4.84
CA LYS A 41 -3.91 9.83 -5.24
C LYS A 41 -5.06 10.26 -4.36
N ILE A 42 -6.28 10.18 -4.88
CA ILE A 42 -7.50 10.63 -4.20
C ILE A 42 -7.66 9.94 -2.83
N LYS A 43 -7.52 8.61 -2.79
CA LYS A 43 -7.59 7.85 -1.53
C LYS A 43 -6.53 8.27 -0.50
N GLY A 44 -5.36 8.76 -0.95
CA GLY A 44 -4.30 9.24 -0.09
C GLY A 44 -4.63 10.59 0.55
N ILE A 45 -5.12 11.54 -0.25
CA ILE A 45 -5.51 12.86 0.26
C ILE A 45 -6.80 12.80 1.10
N GLU A 46 -7.74 11.92 0.77
CA GLU A 46 -8.94 11.69 1.60
C GLU A 46 -8.59 11.15 2.99
N TRP A 47 -7.67 10.17 3.06
CA TRP A 47 -7.19 9.68 4.35
C TRP A 47 -6.54 10.78 5.18
N PHE A 48 -5.75 11.65 4.53
CA PHE A 48 -5.12 12.80 5.16
C PHE A 48 -6.17 13.77 5.70
N THR A 49 -7.16 14.13 4.88
CA THR A 49 -8.26 15.04 5.25
C THR A 49 -9.04 14.53 6.46
N LYS A 50 -9.33 13.22 6.54
CA LYS A 50 -10.04 12.62 7.68
C LYS A 50 -9.35 12.88 9.03
N GLN A 51 -8.03 13.09 9.05
CA GLN A 51 -7.30 13.36 10.31
C GLN A 51 -7.43 14.82 10.78
N ILE A 52 -7.86 15.73 9.89
CA ILE A 52 -7.93 17.18 10.15
C ILE A 52 -9.30 17.79 9.88
N GLU A 53 -10.33 16.96 9.67
CA GLU A 53 -11.68 17.38 9.22
C GLU A 53 -12.36 18.40 10.14
N ASN A 54 -12.05 18.38 11.45
CA ASN A 54 -12.62 19.30 12.44
C ASN A 54 -11.73 20.52 12.73
N LYS A 55 -10.77 20.83 11.85
CA LYS A 55 -9.79 21.89 12.07
C LYS A 55 -9.76 22.86 10.89
N ASP A 56 -9.72 24.15 11.21
CA ASP A 56 -9.49 25.21 10.22
C ASP A 56 -7.98 25.40 10.02
N ILE A 57 -7.40 24.62 9.12
CA ILE A 57 -5.96 24.59 8.84
C ILE A 57 -5.71 25.00 7.39
N LYS A 58 -4.75 25.90 7.19
CA LYS A 58 -4.26 26.24 5.84
C LYS A 58 -3.46 25.09 5.27
N CYS A 59 -3.83 24.59 4.10
CA CYS A 59 -3.08 23.52 3.46
C CYS A 59 -2.55 23.96 2.09
N ARG A 60 -1.27 23.68 1.84
CA ARG A 60 -0.65 23.71 0.51
C ARG A 60 -0.32 22.28 0.12
N VAL A 61 -0.84 21.83 -1.01
CA VAL A 61 -0.64 20.49 -1.56
C VAL A 61 0.15 20.63 -2.86
N ILE A 62 1.35 20.06 -2.90
CA ILE A 62 2.29 20.19 -4.00
C ILE A 62 2.56 18.83 -4.62
N SER A 63 2.34 18.74 -5.95
CA SER A 63 2.57 17.53 -6.74
C SER A 63 3.46 17.77 -7.96
N ARG A 64 3.89 16.70 -8.65
CA ARG A 64 4.65 16.84 -9.91
C ARG A 64 3.74 17.03 -11.11
N TRP A 65 2.65 16.28 -11.19
CA TRP A 65 1.71 16.23 -12.33
C TRP A 65 2.41 16.21 -13.70
N ASP A 66 3.39 15.32 -13.87
CA ASP A 66 3.94 15.03 -15.20
C ASP A 66 2.92 14.24 -16.03
N ARG A 67 2.95 14.38 -17.36
CA ARG A 67 2.10 13.64 -18.30
C ARG A 67 2.17 12.13 -18.06
N GLY A 68 3.36 11.61 -17.77
CA GLY A 68 3.57 10.20 -17.49
C GLY A 68 2.89 9.77 -16.20
N ASP A 69 2.85 10.63 -15.18
CA ASP A 69 2.26 10.31 -13.89
C ASP A 69 0.75 10.17 -13.98
N LEU A 70 0.13 11.10 -14.71
CA LEU A 70 -1.31 11.15 -14.91
C LEU A 70 -1.78 10.04 -15.87
N LEU A 71 -1.08 9.81 -16.99
CA LEU A 71 -1.43 8.74 -17.93
C LEU A 71 -1.23 7.34 -17.33
N ASN A 72 -0.20 7.13 -16.50
CA ASN A 72 -0.03 5.88 -15.75
C ASN A 72 -0.94 5.78 -14.52
N LYS A 73 -1.76 6.80 -14.25
CA LYS A 73 -2.65 6.88 -13.08
C LYS A 73 -1.90 6.60 -11.77
N VAL A 74 -0.66 7.07 -11.64
CA VAL A 74 0.08 7.06 -10.37
C VAL A 74 -0.20 8.32 -9.55
N SER A 75 -0.72 9.37 -10.20
CA SER A 75 -1.37 10.52 -9.57
C SER A 75 -2.75 10.75 -10.18
N ASP A 76 -3.67 11.31 -9.39
CA ASP A 76 -5.06 11.53 -9.76
C ASP A 76 -5.34 13.03 -9.94
N LEU A 77 -6.11 13.41 -10.97
CA LEU A 77 -6.47 14.83 -11.22
C LEU A 77 -7.50 15.34 -10.21
N GLU A 78 -8.34 14.44 -9.70
CA GLU A 78 -9.41 14.70 -8.74
C GLU A 78 -8.90 15.31 -7.44
N VAL A 79 -7.60 15.15 -7.13
CA VAL A 79 -6.94 15.77 -5.98
C VAL A 79 -7.04 17.31 -6.02
N TYR A 80 -7.01 17.92 -7.20
CA TYR A 80 -7.20 19.37 -7.33
C TYR A 80 -8.57 19.81 -6.84
N GLN A 81 -9.64 19.17 -7.34
CA GLN A 81 -11.00 19.50 -6.94
C GLN A 81 -11.18 19.29 -5.43
N HIS A 82 -10.64 18.20 -4.90
CA HIS A 82 -10.66 17.90 -3.46
C HIS A 82 -10.00 19.00 -2.61
N CYS A 83 -8.88 19.57 -3.07
CA CYS A 83 -8.21 20.69 -2.41
C CYS A 83 -9.03 21.98 -2.54
N LYS A 84 -9.50 22.29 -3.75
CA LYS A 84 -10.28 23.48 -4.05
C LYS A 84 -11.56 23.57 -3.22
N ASP A 85 -12.29 22.46 -3.09
CA ASP A 85 -13.53 22.38 -2.30
C ASP A 85 -13.33 22.71 -0.81
N ARG A 86 -12.09 22.68 -0.34
CA ARG A 86 -11.69 22.96 1.05
C ARG A 86 -10.95 24.29 1.20
N GLY A 87 -10.85 25.08 0.12
CA GLY A 87 -10.05 26.31 0.12
C GLY A 87 -8.55 26.06 0.28
N TRP A 88 -8.07 24.84 0.00
CA TRP A 88 -6.65 24.51 0.00
C TRP A 88 -6.00 24.90 -1.31
N LYS A 89 -4.71 25.23 -1.26
CA LYS A 89 -3.92 25.49 -2.46
C LYS A 89 -3.42 24.17 -3.01
N PHE A 90 -3.59 23.97 -4.31
CA PHE A 90 -2.96 22.89 -5.05
C PHE A 90 -1.94 23.48 -6.02
N GLU A 91 -0.70 23.03 -5.92
CA GLU A 91 0.44 23.58 -6.65
C GLU A 91 1.22 22.46 -7.33
N ILE A 92 1.95 22.78 -8.39
CA ILE A 92 2.81 21.84 -9.09
C ILE A 92 4.26 22.32 -9.13
N ILE A 93 5.20 21.38 -9.02
CA ILE A 93 6.63 21.62 -9.25
C ILE A 93 7.13 20.62 -10.30
N LYS A 94 7.68 21.12 -11.40
CA LYS A 94 8.27 20.28 -12.44
C LYS A 94 9.49 19.53 -11.87
N ASN A 95 9.69 18.28 -12.29
CA ASN A 95 10.78 17.42 -11.81
C ASN A 95 10.78 17.17 -10.30
N LEU A 96 9.65 17.38 -9.61
CA LEU A 96 9.54 17.09 -8.18
C LEU A 96 9.70 15.59 -7.91
N HIS A 97 10.70 15.22 -7.11
CA HIS A 97 10.84 13.87 -6.56
C HIS A 97 10.79 13.86 -5.03
N ALA A 98 10.88 15.02 -4.37
CA ALA A 98 10.80 15.10 -2.93
C ALA A 98 9.47 14.55 -2.39
N LYS A 99 9.52 13.99 -1.19
CA LYS A 99 8.34 13.71 -0.38
C LYS A 99 8.60 14.21 1.03
N PHE A 100 7.87 15.22 1.45
CA PHE A 100 7.89 15.67 2.83
C PHE A 100 6.55 16.27 3.21
N TYR A 101 6.30 16.28 4.52
CA TYR A 101 5.07 16.76 5.12
C TYR A 101 5.48 17.60 6.32
N LEU A 102 5.10 18.88 6.30
CA LEU A 102 5.50 19.86 7.30
C LEU A 102 4.25 20.43 7.95
N MET A 103 4.14 20.26 9.27
CA MET A 103 3.02 20.74 10.08
C MET A 103 3.52 21.88 10.96
N ASP A 104 2.84 23.03 10.91
CA ASP A 104 3.11 24.25 11.68
C ASP A 104 4.57 24.72 11.66
N ASN A 105 5.29 24.50 10.56
CA ASN A 105 6.74 24.74 10.43
C ASN A 105 7.59 24.07 11.52
N THR A 106 7.07 23.02 12.16
CA THR A 106 7.72 22.37 13.30
C THR A 106 7.90 20.88 13.07
N ASP A 107 6.82 20.13 12.87
CA ASP A 107 6.90 18.69 12.66
C ASP A 107 7.16 18.38 11.19
N LEU A 108 8.32 17.78 10.89
CA LEU A 108 8.75 17.44 9.53
C LEU A 108 8.88 15.93 9.38
N ILE A 109 8.10 15.37 8.46
CA ILE A 109 8.21 13.99 8.00
C ILE A 109 8.79 14.01 6.60
N SER A 110 9.86 13.25 6.36
CA SER A 110 10.51 13.18 5.04
C SER A 110 11.00 11.77 4.75
N GLY A 111 10.88 11.32 3.50
CA GLY A 111 11.26 9.96 3.13
C GLY A 111 10.81 9.56 1.73
N SER A 112 10.59 8.27 1.52
CA SER A 112 10.17 7.71 0.23
C SER A 112 8.64 7.67 0.03
N LEU A 113 7.86 7.93 1.08
CA LEU A 113 6.40 7.82 1.11
C LEU A 113 5.68 8.86 0.23
N ASN A 114 5.12 8.43 -0.89
CA ASN A 114 4.17 9.24 -1.65
C ASN A 114 2.80 9.28 -0.97
N LEU A 115 2.02 10.35 -1.18
CA LEU A 115 0.66 10.49 -0.63
C LEU A 115 -0.35 9.67 -1.45
N THR A 116 -0.20 8.35 -1.37
CA THR A 116 -1.01 7.34 -2.06
C THR A 116 -1.31 6.21 -1.09
N SER A 117 -2.35 5.40 -1.33
CA SER A 117 -2.68 4.30 -0.42
C SER A 117 -1.51 3.32 -0.22
N LYS A 118 -0.77 2.99 -1.30
CA LYS A 118 0.43 2.14 -1.20
C LYS A 118 1.57 2.83 -0.47
N GLY A 119 1.87 4.09 -0.77
CA GLY A 119 2.97 4.85 -0.14
C GLY A 119 2.72 5.19 1.33
N MET A 120 1.47 5.39 1.73
CA MET A 120 1.08 5.72 3.11
C MET A 120 0.81 4.50 3.99
N GLY A 121 1.04 3.27 3.47
CA GLY A 121 0.77 2.06 4.25
C GLY A 121 -0.73 1.83 4.53
N LEU A 122 -1.63 2.36 3.69
CA LEU A 122 -3.08 2.23 3.86
C LEU A 122 -3.62 0.92 3.31
N LEU A 123 -2.84 0.26 2.45
CA LEU A 123 -3.20 -1.02 1.86
C LEU A 123 -2.40 -2.15 2.48
N PRO A 124 -2.86 -3.39 2.29
CA PRO A 124 -2.19 -4.55 2.83
C PRO A 124 -0.85 -4.78 2.13
N ILE A 125 -0.90 -4.87 0.81
CA ILE A 125 0.28 -4.79 -0.05
C ILE A 125 0.60 -3.31 -0.31
N SER A 126 1.23 -2.71 0.67
CA SER A 126 1.78 -1.37 0.56
C SER A 126 3.26 -1.39 0.21
N ASN A 127 3.77 -0.24 -0.22
CA ASN A 127 5.19 -0.08 -0.44
C ASN A 127 5.93 -0.23 0.91
N ARG A 128 7.14 -0.80 0.85
CA ARG A 128 8.07 -0.78 1.98
C ARG A 128 8.84 0.53 1.91
N GLU A 129 8.36 1.51 2.67
CA GLU A 129 8.90 2.85 2.73
C GLU A 129 9.81 3.01 3.94
N PHE A 130 10.76 3.93 3.82
CA PHE A 130 11.56 4.41 4.94
C PHE A 130 11.59 5.93 4.96
N GLY A 131 11.74 6.49 6.16
CA GLY A 131 11.80 7.92 6.32
C GLY A 131 12.20 8.33 7.73
N PHE A 132 12.03 9.62 7.97
CA PHE A 132 12.43 10.29 9.19
C PHE A 132 11.28 11.18 9.67
N TYR A 133 11.16 11.27 10.98
CA TYR A 133 10.37 12.28 11.67
C TYR A 133 11.32 13.09 12.56
N PHE A 134 11.28 14.41 12.42
CA PHE A 134 12.09 15.32 13.21
C PHE A 134 11.45 16.70 13.31
N LYS A 135 11.92 17.51 14.25
CA LYS A 135 11.56 18.91 14.31
C LYS A 135 12.37 19.70 13.29
N ALA A 136 11.70 20.44 12.42
CA ALA A 136 12.34 21.32 11.45
C ALA A 136 13.17 22.39 12.13
N LEU A 137 14.39 22.60 11.65
CA LEU A 137 15.25 23.70 12.02
C LEU A 137 15.05 24.88 11.06
N PRO A 138 15.44 26.11 11.45
CA PRO A 138 15.34 27.27 10.56
C PRO A 138 16.01 27.08 9.19
N GLU A 139 17.13 26.35 9.12
CA GLU A 139 17.82 26.03 7.87
C GLU A 139 17.02 25.03 7.01
N ASP A 140 16.32 24.07 7.62
CA ASP A 140 15.44 23.14 6.90
C ASP A 140 14.28 23.91 6.26
N LEU A 141 13.64 24.80 7.02
CA LEU A 141 12.55 25.66 6.54
C LEU A 141 13.01 26.56 5.40
N LYS A 142 14.22 27.12 5.48
CA LYS A 142 14.81 27.93 4.41
C LYS A 142 14.96 27.12 3.12
N ASN A 143 15.53 25.91 3.20
CA ASN A 143 15.70 25.04 2.03
C ASN A 143 14.36 24.57 1.44
N ILE A 144 13.39 24.26 2.30
CA ILE A 144 12.02 23.94 1.87
C ILE A 144 11.41 25.13 1.14
N ASN A 145 11.52 26.35 1.67
CA ASN A 145 10.96 27.53 1.03
C ASN A 145 11.59 27.81 -0.34
N ILE A 146 12.91 27.65 -0.48
CA ILE A 146 13.61 27.77 -1.78
C ILE A 146 13.02 26.78 -2.80
N LEU A 147 12.78 25.53 -2.41
CA LEU A 147 12.13 24.55 -3.30
C LEU A 147 10.69 24.98 -3.67
N LEU A 148 9.95 25.53 -2.72
CA LEU A 148 8.55 25.93 -2.91
C LEU A 148 8.38 27.24 -3.71
N GLU A 149 9.45 28.01 -3.93
CA GLU A 149 9.44 29.18 -4.81
C GLU A 149 9.15 28.80 -6.28
N ASP A 150 9.53 27.59 -6.68
CA ASP A 150 9.27 27.04 -8.02
C ASP A 150 7.83 26.50 -8.20
N ALA A 151 7.00 26.56 -7.15
CA ALA A 151 5.65 26.01 -7.18
C ALA A 151 4.69 26.90 -7.98
N ILE A 152 3.96 26.28 -8.92
CA ILE A 152 2.94 26.93 -9.73
C ILE A 152 1.57 26.54 -9.17
N GLU A 153 0.81 27.51 -8.67
CA GLU A 153 -0.56 27.30 -8.20
C GLU A 153 -1.47 26.95 -9.38
N ILE A 154 -2.25 25.88 -9.25
CA ILE A 154 -3.21 25.43 -10.27
C ILE A 154 -4.52 26.19 -10.10
N ASP A 155 -5.03 26.73 -11.20
CA ASP A 155 -6.37 27.29 -11.27
C ASP A 155 -7.29 26.42 -12.14
N ASP A 156 -8.56 26.82 -12.26
CA ASP A 156 -9.56 26.08 -13.04
C ASP A 156 -9.20 26.00 -14.53
N ASN A 157 -8.52 27.00 -15.08
CA ASN A 157 -8.15 27.02 -16.49
C ASN A 157 -7.06 25.96 -16.74
N ILE A 158 -6.00 25.95 -15.92
CA ILE A 158 -4.92 24.97 -16.00
C ILE A 158 -5.46 23.55 -15.76
N TYR A 159 -6.36 23.39 -14.78
CA TYR A 159 -7.00 22.11 -14.49
C TYR A 159 -7.78 21.55 -15.69
N GLU A 160 -8.61 22.38 -16.34
CA GLU A 160 -9.37 21.96 -17.51
C GLU A 160 -8.46 21.66 -18.72
N GLU A 161 -7.32 22.32 -18.86
CA GLU A 161 -6.30 21.93 -19.86
C GLU A 161 -5.73 20.54 -19.60
N TYR A 162 -5.38 20.20 -18.35
CA TYR A 162 -4.92 18.86 -17.98
C TYR A 162 -5.98 17.79 -18.23
N LYS A 163 -7.23 18.09 -17.86
CA LYS A 163 -8.37 17.20 -18.06
C LYS A 163 -8.61 16.91 -19.53
N LYS A 164 -8.61 17.96 -20.37
CA LYS A 164 -8.69 17.82 -21.83
C LYS A 164 -7.53 16.99 -22.38
N TYR A 165 -6.30 17.25 -21.93
CA TYR A 165 -5.13 16.49 -22.33
C TYR A 165 -5.28 14.99 -22.04
N LEU A 166 -5.80 14.60 -20.86
CA LEU A 166 -6.03 13.19 -20.54
C LEU A 166 -7.13 12.57 -21.39
N GLU A 167 -8.22 13.28 -21.66
CA GLU A 167 -9.28 12.80 -22.56
C GLU A 167 -8.79 12.56 -23.98
N ASP A 168 -8.02 13.51 -24.53
CA ASP A 168 -7.42 13.41 -25.86
C ASP A 168 -6.43 12.24 -25.96
N ASN A 169 -5.85 11.82 -24.84
CA ASN A 169 -4.82 10.77 -24.78
C ASN A 169 -5.28 9.48 -24.05
N LYS A 170 -6.58 9.29 -23.81
CA LYS A 170 -7.10 8.12 -23.07
C LYS A 170 -6.78 6.77 -23.70
N ASN A 171 -6.60 6.73 -25.02
CA ASN A 171 -6.25 5.54 -25.78
C ASN A 171 -4.73 5.34 -25.90
N PHE A 172 -3.92 6.19 -25.28
CA PHE A 172 -2.47 6.06 -25.33
C PHE A 172 -2.04 4.77 -24.62
N ILE A 173 -1.46 3.84 -25.38
CA ILE A 173 -0.96 2.58 -24.84
C ILE A 173 0.46 2.82 -24.33
N ILE A 174 0.65 2.74 -23.02
CA ILE A 174 1.97 2.71 -22.40
C ILE A 174 2.69 1.45 -22.91
N GLN A 175 3.88 1.62 -23.46
CA GLN A 175 4.72 0.51 -23.91
C GLN A 175 4.94 -0.46 -22.75
N LYS A 176 4.33 -1.65 -22.82
CA LYS A 176 4.59 -2.71 -21.84
C LYS A 176 6.00 -3.23 -22.08
N PHE A 177 6.82 -3.22 -21.04
CA PHE A 177 8.12 -3.88 -21.08
C PHE A 177 7.93 -5.39 -21.26
N PRO A 178 8.85 -6.07 -21.98
CA PRO A 178 8.83 -7.52 -22.07
C PRO A 178 8.89 -8.15 -20.68
N GLU A 179 8.19 -9.27 -20.49
CA GLU A 179 8.19 -9.97 -19.22
C GLU A 179 9.58 -10.49 -18.85
N LEU A 180 9.84 -10.58 -17.54
CA LEU A 180 11.05 -11.23 -17.05
C LEU A 180 11.02 -12.73 -17.37
N PRO A 181 12.14 -13.34 -17.80
CA PRO A 181 12.26 -14.79 -17.92
C PRO A 181 11.86 -15.53 -16.65
N ASP A 182 11.23 -16.70 -16.78
CA ASP A 182 10.74 -17.50 -15.65
C ASP A 182 11.85 -17.90 -14.67
N THR A 183 13.07 -18.11 -15.18
CA THR A 183 14.25 -18.36 -14.34
C THR A 183 14.49 -17.24 -13.33
N LEU A 184 14.31 -15.96 -13.74
CA LEU A 184 14.46 -14.80 -12.87
C LEU A 184 13.25 -14.62 -11.95
N LYS A 185 12.02 -14.88 -12.43
CA LYS A 185 10.82 -14.91 -11.58
C LYS A 185 10.99 -15.91 -10.43
N ASN A 186 11.49 -17.11 -10.73
CA ASN A 186 11.76 -18.18 -9.77
C ASN A 186 12.88 -17.86 -8.77
N ILE A 187 13.92 -17.10 -9.17
CA ILE A 187 14.96 -16.64 -8.23
C ILE A 187 14.39 -15.62 -7.24
N LYS A 188 13.52 -14.72 -7.70
CA LYS A 188 12.86 -13.73 -6.83
C LYS A 188 11.93 -14.40 -5.82
N SER A 189 11.13 -15.37 -6.26
CA SER A 189 10.23 -16.11 -5.36
C SER A 189 10.99 -16.92 -4.30
N LYS A 190 12.12 -17.55 -4.66
CA LYS A 190 13.00 -18.28 -3.70
C LYS A 190 13.59 -17.39 -2.60
N LYS A 191 13.66 -16.06 -2.78
CA LYS A 191 14.16 -15.12 -1.75
C LYS A 191 13.09 -14.66 -0.76
N LEU A 192 11.81 -14.92 -1.00
CA LEU A 192 10.69 -14.59 -0.09
C LEU A 192 10.72 -15.52 1.14
N LYS A 193 11.65 -15.27 2.09
CA LYS A 193 11.77 -16.03 3.33
C LYS A 193 10.79 -15.57 4.43
N LYS A 194 10.15 -14.41 4.28
CA LYS A 194 9.33 -13.74 5.30
C LYS A 194 7.98 -13.36 4.72
N ILE A 195 6.93 -13.57 5.49
CA ILE A 195 5.53 -13.24 5.18
C ILE A 195 5.03 -12.19 6.19
N TRP A 196 4.07 -11.37 5.78
CA TRP A 196 3.40 -10.37 6.62
C TRP A 196 1.93 -10.75 6.78
N ILE A 197 1.26 -10.25 7.83
CA ILE A 197 -0.16 -10.55 8.01
C ILE A 197 -1.00 -10.06 6.82
N ASN A 198 -0.57 -8.96 6.21
CA ASN A 198 -1.23 -8.35 5.09
C ASN A 198 -1.08 -9.12 3.76
N ASP A 199 -0.27 -10.17 3.72
CA ASP A 199 -0.14 -11.06 2.55
C ASP A 199 -1.25 -12.13 2.51
N PHE A 200 -2.14 -12.15 3.51
CA PHE A 200 -3.24 -13.11 3.63
C PHE A 200 -4.57 -12.53 3.17
N LEU A 201 -5.47 -13.39 2.70
CA LEU A 201 -6.86 -13.04 2.50
C LEU A 201 -7.61 -13.03 3.84
N PHE A 202 -8.27 -11.92 4.14
CA PHE A 202 -8.94 -11.64 5.40
C PHE A 202 -10.36 -12.20 5.44
N THR A 203 -11.00 -12.34 4.28
CA THR A 203 -12.34 -12.91 4.16
C THR A 203 -12.28 -14.37 3.68
N ASP A 204 -13.35 -15.13 3.97
CA ASP A 204 -13.52 -16.44 3.35
C ASP A 204 -14.04 -16.29 1.90
N PRO A 205 -13.77 -17.26 1.00
CA PRO A 205 -14.09 -17.13 -0.42
C PRO A 205 -15.58 -16.91 -0.73
N GLU A 206 -16.49 -17.52 0.05
CA GLU A 206 -17.92 -17.37 -0.20
C GLU A 206 -18.40 -15.99 0.24
N PHE A 207 -17.92 -15.52 1.41
CA PHE A 207 -18.18 -14.17 1.86
C PHE A 207 -17.63 -13.13 0.88
N PHE A 208 -16.40 -13.30 0.39
CA PHE A 208 -15.78 -12.41 -0.59
C PHE A 208 -16.65 -12.29 -1.86
N ILE A 209 -17.06 -13.42 -2.43
CA ILE A 209 -17.86 -13.46 -3.67
C ILE A 209 -19.24 -12.81 -3.44
N ASN A 210 -19.93 -13.16 -2.35
CA ASN A 210 -21.28 -12.67 -2.09
C ASN A 210 -21.32 -11.18 -1.70
N ASN A 211 -20.21 -10.64 -1.20
CA ASN A 211 -20.10 -9.26 -0.74
C ASN A 211 -19.14 -8.44 -1.59
N PHE A 212 -18.80 -8.89 -2.80
CA PHE A 212 -17.81 -8.23 -3.64
C PHE A 212 -18.10 -6.74 -3.86
N HIS A 213 -19.36 -6.30 -3.91
CA HIS A 213 -19.69 -4.89 -4.12
C HIS A 213 -19.76 -4.04 -2.84
N LYS A 214 -19.54 -4.63 -1.67
CA LYS A 214 -19.55 -3.89 -0.40
C LYS A 214 -18.24 -3.16 -0.17
N GLU A 215 -18.34 -2.00 0.47
CA GLU A 215 -17.21 -1.20 0.94
C GLU A 215 -16.91 -1.54 2.41
N GLU A 216 -16.39 -2.73 2.64
CA GLU A 216 -15.89 -3.17 3.96
C GLU A 216 -14.37 -3.32 3.92
N ASP A 217 -13.67 -2.99 5.01
CA ASP A 217 -12.20 -2.93 5.05
C ASP A 217 -11.54 -4.25 4.62
N ASP A 218 -12.02 -5.39 5.13
CA ASP A 218 -11.47 -6.71 4.81
C ASP A 218 -11.74 -7.13 3.35
N ILE A 219 -12.87 -6.72 2.78
CA ILE A 219 -13.21 -6.99 1.38
C ILE A 219 -12.33 -6.14 0.47
N ASN A 220 -12.16 -4.86 0.81
CA ASN A 220 -11.30 -3.94 0.08
C ASN A 220 -9.83 -4.38 0.14
N HIS A 221 -9.38 -4.85 1.30
CA HIS A 221 -8.09 -5.53 1.46
C HIS A 221 -7.93 -6.66 0.45
N ASP A 222 -8.89 -7.60 0.42
CA ASP A 222 -8.78 -8.80 -0.42
C ASP A 222 -8.84 -8.47 -1.92
N LYS A 223 -9.67 -7.51 -2.33
CA LYS A 223 -9.71 -6.99 -3.71
C LYS A 223 -8.35 -6.43 -4.12
N ASP A 224 -7.75 -5.61 -3.26
CA ASP A 224 -6.46 -4.98 -3.53
C ASP A 224 -5.32 -6.01 -3.57
N LEU A 225 -5.37 -7.03 -2.69
CA LEU A 225 -4.39 -8.12 -2.65
C LEU A 225 -4.49 -9.03 -3.88
N LEU A 226 -5.69 -9.29 -4.39
CA LEU A 226 -5.94 -10.11 -5.58
C LEU A 226 -5.86 -9.30 -6.89
N GLU A 227 -5.83 -7.97 -6.82
CA GLU A 227 -5.93 -7.05 -7.95
C GLU A 227 -7.20 -7.28 -8.81
N ILE A 228 -8.34 -7.52 -8.16
CA ILE A 228 -9.65 -7.74 -8.82
C ILE A 228 -10.52 -6.50 -8.65
N ASN A 229 -10.85 -5.84 -9.76
CA ASN A 229 -11.56 -4.55 -9.76
C ASN A 229 -13.01 -4.64 -10.30
N ASN A 230 -13.41 -5.79 -10.83
CA ASN A 230 -14.77 -6.05 -11.32
C ASN A 230 -15.16 -7.51 -11.05
N ASP A 231 -16.44 -7.84 -11.19
CA ASP A 231 -17.00 -9.17 -10.97
C ASP A 231 -17.17 -10.00 -12.26
N GLU A 232 -16.70 -9.49 -13.41
CA GLU A 232 -16.66 -10.24 -14.66
C GLU A 232 -15.76 -11.47 -14.50
N ASP A 233 -16.28 -12.66 -14.77
CA ASP A 233 -15.54 -13.93 -14.59
C ASP A 233 -14.86 -14.07 -13.22
N LEU A 234 -15.48 -13.52 -12.16
CA LEU A 234 -14.89 -13.39 -10.81
C LEU A 234 -14.25 -14.69 -10.30
N LYS A 235 -14.88 -15.85 -10.50
CA LYS A 235 -14.34 -17.14 -10.04
C LYS A 235 -13.05 -17.54 -10.76
N GLU A 236 -12.95 -17.30 -12.06
CA GLU A 236 -11.75 -17.61 -12.83
C GLU A 236 -10.62 -16.61 -12.49
N GLN A 237 -10.95 -15.32 -12.37
CA GLN A 237 -10.00 -14.32 -11.87
C GLN A 237 -9.47 -14.70 -10.48
N LEU A 238 -10.37 -15.06 -9.56
CA LEU A 238 -10.05 -15.43 -8.19
C LEU A 238 -9.09 -16.62 -8.16
N LYS A 239 -9.33 -17.63 -8.98
CA LYS A 239 -8.45 -18.80 -9.09
C LYS A 239 -7.05 -18.42 -9.55
N LEU A 240 -6.95 -17.69 -10.67
CA LEU A 240 -5.67 -17.28 -11.24
C LEU A 240 -4.89 -16.35 -10.30
N LYS A 241 -5.57 -15.37 -9.69
CA LYS A 241 -4.96 -14.38 -8.80
C LYS A 241 -4.54 -15.00 -7.46
N PHE A 242 -5.36 -15.90 -6.90
CA PHE A 242 -5.03 -16.63 -5.68
C PHE A 242 -3.75 -17.46 -5.82
N GLN A 243 -3.58 -18.18 -6.95
CA GLN A 243 -2.37 -18.96 -7.22
C GLN A 243 -1.12 -18.10 -7.43
N ASN A 244 -1.28 -16.80 -7.71
CA ASN A 244 -0.19 -15.85 -7.87
C ASN A 244 0.20 -15.12 -6.57
N LEU A 245 -0.56 -15.29 -5.47
CA LEU A 245 -0.26 -14.63 -4.21
C LEU A 245 1.11 -15.07 -3.66
N ASP A 246 1.82 -14.12 -3.04
CA ASP A 246 3.10 -14.39 -2.38
C ASP A 246 2.95 -15.44 -1.28
N PHE A 247 1.86 -15.39 -0.50
CA PHE A 247 1.57 -16.40 0.52
C PHE A 247 1.32 -17.80 -0.09
N TYR A 248 0.61 -17.88 -1.23
CA TYR A 248 0.41 -19.15 -1.94
C TYR A 248 1.74 -19.75 -2.38
N ASN A 249 2.57 -18.95 -3.04
CA ASN A 249 3.90 -19.36 -3.49
C ASN A 249 4.80 -19.77 -2.32
N TRP A 250 4.76 -19.03 -1.22
CA TRP A 250 5.46 -19.39 0.02
C TRP A 250 4.98 -20.73 0.56
N PHE A 251 3.66 -20.95 0.64
CA PHE A 251 3.08 -22.19 1.14
C PHE A 251 3.46 -23.40 0.27
N VAL A 252 3.34 -23.28 -1.06
CA VAL A 252 3.75 -24.32 -2.03
C VAL A 252 5.22 -24.67 -1.84
N ASN A 253 6.10 -23.68 -1.70
CA ASN A 253 7.52 -23.93 -1.45
C ASN A 253 7.75 -24.67 -0.13
N LYS A 254 7.04 -24.30 0.94
CA LYS A 254 7.14 -24.96 2.25
C LYS A 254 6.66 -26.40 2.21
N ILE A 255 5.46 -26.66 1.67
CA ILE A 255 4.89 -28.00 1.63
C ILE A 255 5.70 -28.94 0.72
N LYS A 256 6.19 -28.47 -0.43
CA LYS A 256 7.06 -29.27 -1.32
C LYS A 256 8.40 -29.62 -0.69
N SER A 257 8.94 -28.73 0.15
CA SER A 257 10.22 -28.92 0.82
C SER A 257 10.17 -29.87 2.02
N LYS A 258 8.96 -30.18 2.52
CA LYS A 258 8.75 -31.04 3.68
C LYS A 258 8.62 -32.50 3.28
N GLU A 259 9.26 -33.39 4.02
CA GLU A 259 9.09 -34.84 3.88
C GLU A 259 7.61 -35.24 4.04
N GLY A 260 7.11 -36.05 3.10
CA GLY A 260 5.70 -36.45 3.03
C GLY A 260 4.76 -35.39 2.42
N LYS A 261 5.22 -34.16 2.17
CA LYS A 261 4.47 -33.09 1.48
C LYS A 261 3.09 -32.79 2.08
N PHE A 262 2.96 -32.81 3.40
CA PHE A 262 1.71 -32.48 4.09
C PHE A 262 1.93 -31.63 5.34
N PHE A 263 0.88 -30.92 5.77
CA PHE A 263 0.82 -30.26 7.08
C PHE A 263 -0.51 -30.60 7.79
N TYR A 264 -0.44 -30.81 9.10
CA TYR A 264 -1.64 -30.74 9.95
C TYR A 264 -1.97 -29.29 10.29
N PHE A 265 -3.24 -28.99 10.56
CA PHE A 265 -3.72 -27.63 10.80
C PHE A 265 -2.91 -26.88 11.87
N GLY A 266 -2.68 -27.51 13.03
CA GLY A 266 -1.91 -26.90 14.12
C GLY A 266 -0.43 -26.68 13.77
N GLU A 267 0.15 -27.57 12.97
CA GLU A 267 1.54 -27.48 12.53
C GLU A 267 1.72 -26.31 11.54
N LEU A 268 0.81 -26.20 10.56
CA LEU A 268 0.80 -25.08 9.62
C LEU A 268 0.64 -23.74 10.35
N SER A 269 -0.25 -23.67 11.35
CA SER A 269 -0.48 -22.46 12.13
C SER A 269 0.77 -22.01 12.89
N ALA A 270 1.50 -22.97 13.48
CA ALA A 270 2.78 -22.68 14.14
C ALA A 270 3.86 -22.22 13.15
N LEU A 271 3.95 -22.86 11.97
CA LEU A 271 4.88 -22.47 10.91
C LEU A 271 4.61 -21.05 10.41
N ILE A 272 3.35 -20.70 10.17
CA ILE A 272 2.94 -19.35 9.77
C ILE A 272 3.37 -18.34 10.83
N HIS A 273 2.95 -18.54 12.09
CA HIS A 273 3.24 -17.62 13.19
C HIS A 273 4.75 -17.39 13.40
N ASN A 274 5.57 -18.43 13.21
CA ASN A 274 7.03 -18.31 13.34
C ASN A 274 7.69 -17.60 12.15
N SER A 275 7.02 -17.58 10.99
CA SER A 275 7.53 -16.97 9.76
C SER A 275 7.08 -15.53 9.54
N LEU A 276 6.13 -15.03 10.34
CA LEU A 276 5.66 -13.65 10.31
C LEU A 276 6.71 -12.67 10.80
N PHE A 277 6.83 -11.53 10.10
CA PHE A 277 7.77 -10.46 10.42
C PHE A 277 7.14 -9.27 11.15
N ASP A 278 5.81 -9.26 11.29
CA ASP A 278 5.04 -8.23 11.99
C ASP A 278 5.49 -8.05 13.46
N ASP A 279 5.56 -6.80 13.91
CA ASP A 279 5.90 -6.40 15.29
C ASP A 279 4.90 -5.33 15.81
N PRO A 280 4.10 -5.62 16.85
CA PRO A 280 4.02 -6.88 17.59
C PRO A 280 3.44 -8.01 16.74
N LYS A 281 3.83 -9.26 17.05
CA LYS A 281 3.29 -10.43 16.36
C LYS A 281 1.77 -10.56 16.58
N PRO A 282 0.99 -10.87 15.53
CA PRO A 282 -0.45 -11.09 15.64
C PRO A 282 -0.80 -12.22 16.61
N PHE A 283 -1.99 -12.17 17.21
CA PHE A 283 -2.42 -13.23 18.10
C PHE A 283 -2.60 -14.54 17.32
N ARG A 284 -2.24 -15.67 17.95
CA ARG A 284 -2.40 -17.01 17.36
C ARG A 284 -3.82 -17.32 16.91
N LYS A 285 -4.84 -16.74 17.56
CA LYS A 285 -6.24 -16.91 17.16
C LYS A 285 -6.51 -16.32 15.77
N ASP A 286 -5.93 -15.15 15.48
CA ASP A 286 -6.13 -14.43 14.22
C ASP A 286 -5.43 -15.18 13.08
N ILE A 287 -4.24 -15.73 13.34
CA ILE A 287 -3.53 -16.60 12.39
C ILE A 287 -4.34 -17.83 11.99
N LYS A 288 -5.08 -18.43 12.93
CA LYS A 288 -5.94 -19.57 12.62
C LYS A 288 -7.12 -19.19 11.73
N ILE A 289 -7.67 -17.97 11.88
CA ILE A 289 -8.73 -17.45 11.02
C ILE A 289 -8.19 -17.29 9.59
N LEU A 290 -7.06 -16.59 9.43
CA LEU A 290 -6.42 -16.37 8.13
C LEU A 290 -6.01 -17.68 7.45
N GLN A 291 -5.45 -18.63 8.21
CA GLN A 291 -5.16 -19.97 7.71
C GLN A 291 -6.45 -20.68 7.26
N SER A 292 -7.52 -20.58 8.04
CA SER A 292 -8.79 -21.21 7.68
C SER A 292 -9.35 -20.65 6.38
N ASN A 293 -9.26 -19.34 6.17
CA ASN A 293 -9.67 -18.71 4.92
C ASN A 293 -8.85 -19.24 3.75
N PHE A 294 -7.53 -19.26 3.88
CA PHE A 294 -6.62 -19.80 2.86
C PHE A 294 -6.97 -21.25 2.47
N LEU A 295 -7.22 -22.13 3.45
CA LEU A 295 -7.60 -23.52 3.17
C LEU A 295 -8.99 -23.62 2.52
N LYS A 296 -9.95 -22.75 2.88
CA LYS A 296 -11.25 -22.67 2.19
C LYS A 296 -11.10 -22.24 0.73
N TYR A 297 -10.21 -21.29 0.43
CA TYR A 297 -9.93 -20.90 -0.96
C TYR A 297 -9.42 -22.08 -1.79
N ILE A 298 -8.51 -22.89 -1.25
CA ILE A 298 -8.01 -24.11 -1.90
C ILE A 298 -9.16 -25.07 -2.23
N ASP A 299 -10.08 -25.27 -1.28
CA ASP A 299 -11.22 -26.17 -1.42
C ASP A 299 -12.25 -25.66 -2.44
N VAL A 300 -12.72 -24.42 -2.27
CA VAL A 300 -13.76 -23.79 -3.11
C VAL A 300 -13.29 -23.63 -4.57
N LEU A 301 -12.02 -23.28 -4.78
CA LEU A 301 -11.43 -23.13 -6.12
C LEU A 301 -11.01 -24.47 -6.75
N LYS A 302 -11.14 -25.58 -6.01
CA LYS A 302 -10.84 -26.95 -6.45
C LYS A 302 -9.43 -27.06 -7.05
N LEU A 303 -8.43 -26.59 -6.32
CA LEU A 303 -7.03 -26.67 -6.73
C LEU A 303 -6.55 -28.13 -6.67
N LYS A 304 -6.29 -28.71 -7.84
CA LYS A 304 -6.04 -30.16 -8.00
C LYS A 304 -4.70 -30.61 -7.40
N GLU A 305 -3.77 -29.67 -7.27
CA GLU A 305 -2.47 -29.87 -6.64
C GLU A 305 -2.56 -30.05 -5.12
N PHE A 306 -3.75 -29.93 -4.51
CA PHE A 306 -3.93 -30.14 -3.08
C PHE A 306 -5.05 -31.15 -2.77
N LYS A 307 -4.85 -31.86 -1.66
CA LYS A 307 -5.85 -32.70 -1.03
C LYS A 307 -6.08 -32.24 0.40
N LEU A 308 -7.31 -31.85 0.71
CA LEU A 308 -7.76 -31.52 2.06
C LEU A 308 -8.51 -32.71 2.64
N GLU A 309 -8.10 -33.17 3.82
CA GLU A 309 -8.68 -34.31 4.51
C GLU A 309 -8.80 -34.02 6.00
N GLN A 310 -9.74 -34.69 6.69
CA GLN A 310 -9.85 -34.65 8.14
C GLN A 310 -9.87 -36.09 8.69
N PRO A 311 -8.71 -36.77 8.74
CA PRO A 311 -8.64 -38.19 9.09
C PRO A 311 -9.04 -38.51 10.55
N ASN A 312 -9.19 -37.49 11.42
CA ASN A 312 -9.71 -37.59 12.79
C ASN A 312 -10.40 -36.25 13.16
N HIS A 313 -9.85 -35.50 14.12
CA HIS A 313 -10.32 -34.16 14.50
C HIS A 313 -9.50 -33.02 13.88
N SER A 314 -8.31 -33.31 13.34
CA SER A 314 -7.40 -32.29 12.78
C SER A 314 -7.40 -32.32 11.26
N GLN A 315 -7.67 -31.16 10.64
CA GLN A 315 -7.58 -30.98 9.19
C GLN A 315 -6.12 -31.15 8.73
N LYS A 316 -5.93 -31.81 7.60
CA LYS A 316 -4.64 -32.09 6.97
C LYS A 316 -4.70 -31.62 5.52
N ILE A 317 -3.68 -30.88 5.10
CA ILE A 317 -3.46 -30.50 3.70
C ILE A 317 -2.25 -31.27 3.16
N THR A 318 -2.40 -31.88 1.98
CA THR A 318 -1.35 -32.64 1.28
C THR A 318 -1.17 -32.06 -0.11
N TYR A 319 0.07 -31.89 -0.56
CA TYR A 319 0.39 -31.52 -1.93
C TYR A 319 0.45 -32.78 -2.81
N LEU A 320 -0.29 -32.79 -3.91
CA LEU A 320 -0.33 -33.84 -4.92
C LEU A 320 0.54 -33.40 -6.11
N ASP A 321 1.46 -34.27 -6.53
CA ASP A 321 2.44 -33.96 -7.59
C ASP A 321 1.80 -33.70 -8.96
#